data_AF-A0A6A6B791-F1
#
_entry.id   AF-A0A6A6B791-F1
#
_cell.length_a   1.000
_cell.length_b   1.000
_cell.length_c   1.000
_cell.angle_alpha   90.00
_cell.angle_beta   90.00
_cell.angle_gamma   90.00
#
_symmetry.space_group_name_H-M   'P 1'
#
loop_
_entity.id
_entity.type
_entity.pdbx_description
1 polymer ?
#
loop_
_entity_poly.entity_id
_entity_poly.type
_entity_poly.pdbx_seq_one_letter_code
_entity_poly.pdbx_strand_id
1 'polypeptide(L)' 'MCDWEKIHMACGHAITRRVKYCHFARNDPRHQCFGVQRIVREWRMNTPCPRCGGPY' A
#
# COMPACT_ATOMS: atom_id res chain seq x y z
N MET A 1 -2.21 -12.74 8.55
CA MET A 1 -1.66 -12.20 7.28
C MET A 1 -2.02 -10.73 7.19
N CYS A 2 -1.16 -9.91 6.60
CA CYS A 2 -1.47 -8.50 6.34
C CYS A 2 -2.10 -8.39 4.95
N ASP A 3 -3.18 -7.61 4.86
CA ASP A 3 -3.84 -7.34 3.60
C ASP A 3 -3.47 -5.95 3.11
N TRP A 4 -3.22 -5.87 1.81
CA TRP A 4 -2.79 -4.67 1.13
C TRP A 4 -3.68 -4.40 -0.08
N GLU A 5 -3.78 -3.13 -0.45
CA GLU A 5 -4.28 -2.72 -1.74
C GLU A 5 -3.15 -2.13 -2.57
N LYS A 6 -3.23 -2.32 -3.89
CA LYS A 6 -2.30 -1.75 -4.85
C LYS A 6 -3.02 -0.72 -5.71
N ILE A 7 -2.45 0.47 -5.74
CA ILE A 7 -3.03 1.65 -6.40
C ILE A 7 -2.10 2.02 -7.54
N HIS A 8 -2.57 1.91 -8.77
CA HIS A 8 -1.85 2.41 -9.95
C HIS A 8 -2.22 3.88 -10.17
N MET A 9 -1.21 4.73 -10.19
CA MET A 9 -1.36 6.18 -10.34
C MET A 9 -1.32 6.57 -11.82
N ALA A 10 -1.85 7.74 -12.17
CA ALA A 10 -1.89 8.23 -13.55
C ALA A 10 -0.50 8.36 -14.21
N CYS A 11 0.53 8.61 -13.40
CA CYS A 11 1.94 8.67 -13.84
C CYS A 11 2.60 7.29 -14.10
N GLY A 12 1.87 6.18 -14.00
CA GLY A 12 2.40 4.83 -14.20
C GLY A 12 3.04 4.18 -12.96
N HIS A 13 3.26 4.94 -11.89
CA HIS A 13 3.74 4.41 -10.61
C HIS A 13 2.65 3.65 -9.85
N ALA A 14 3.04 2.63 -9.08
CA ALA A 14 2.15 1.91 -8.17
C ALA A 14 2.52 2.15 -6.70
N ILE A 15 1.51 2.32 -5.85
CA ILE A 15 1.67 2.47 -4.40
C ILE A 15 0.91 1.33 -3.73
N THR A 16 1.50 0.74 -2.68
CA THR A 16 0.82 -0.27 -1.85
C THR A 16 0.41 0.34 -0.52
N ARG A 17 -0.87 0.21 -0.16
CA ARG A 17 -1.40 0.66 1.14
C ARG A 17 -1.87 -0.52 1.96
N ARG A 18 -1.50 -0.57 3.24
CA ARG A 18 -1.95 -1.63 4.15
C ARG A 18 -3.39 -1.36 4.55
N VAL A 19 -4.26 -2.34 4.34
CA VAL A 19 -5.70 -2.26 4.65
C VAL A 19 -6.01 -3.03 5.94
N LYS A 20 -5.28 -4.12 6.20
CA LYS A 20 -5.47 -4.93 7.40
C LYS A 20 -4.14 -5.37 7.99
N TYR A 21 -4.01 -5.20 9.29
CA TYR A 21 -2.90 -5.73 10.07
C TYR A 21 -3.12 -7.22 10.38
N CYS A 22 -2.05 -8.01 10.35
CA CYS A 22 -2.09 -9.37 10.85
C CYS A 22 -2.31 -9.39 12.37
N HIS A 23 -2.64 -10.56 12.94
CA HIS A 23 -2.86 -10.71 14.38
C HIS A 23 -1.70 -10.15 15.23
N PHE A 24 -0.47 -10.39 14.79
CA PHE A 24 0.75 -9.98 15.50
C PHE A 24 1.07 -8.47 15.38
N ALA A 25 0.48 -7.78 14.41
CA ALA A 25 0.79 -6.37 14.10
C ALA A 25 -0.27 -5.39 14.61
N ARG A 26 -1.31 -5.86 15.31
CA ARG A 26 -2.48 -5.02 15.65
C ARG A 26 -2.14 -3.83 16.56
N ASN A 27 -1.13 -3.98 17.42
CA ASN A 27 -0.74 -2.97 18.40
C ASN A 27 0.67 -2.39 18.17
N ASP A 28 1.38 -2.84 17.13
CA ASP A 28 2.73 -2.35 16.81
C ASP A 28 2.76 -1.76 15.40
N PRO A 29 2.71 -0.41 15.27
CA PRO A 29 2.76 0.26 13.97
C PRO A 29 4.03 -0.04 13.18
N ARG A 30 5.12 -0.41 13.88
CA ARG A 30 6.42 -0.75 13.27
C ARG A 30 6.59 -2.24 13.03
N HIS A 31 5.52 -3.03 13.21
CA HIS A 31 5.61 -4.46 13.06
C HIS A 31 6.02 -4.84 11.65
N GLN A 32 7.24 -5.35 11.54
CA GLN A 32 7.78 -5.91 10.31
C GLN A 32 7.18 -7.31 10.14
N CYS A 33 6.12 -7.41 9.33
CA CYS A 33 5.47 -8.68 9.08
C CYS A 33 6.28 -9.49 8.05
N PHE A 34 6.96 -10.53 8.51
CA PHE A 34 7.68 -11.50 7.66
C PHE A 34 6.79 -12.62 7.11
N GLY A 35 5.50 -12.63 7.47
CA GLY A 35 4.53 -13.60 6.97
C GLY A 35 4.02 -13.27 5.57
N VAL A 36 3.23 -14.19 5.00
CA VAL A 36 2.59 -14.01 3.69
C VAL A 36 1.74 -12.73 3.67
N GLN A 37 1.97 -11.94 2.63
CA GLN A 37 1.26 -10.68 2.36
C GLN A 37 0.33 -10.88 1.17
N ARG A 38 -0.90 -10.35 1.26
CA ARG A 38 -1.91 -10.50 0.21
C ARG A 38 -2.32 -9.16 -0.35
N ILE A 39 -2.34 -9.03 -1.68
CA ILE A 39 -3.05 -7.93 -2.34
C ILE A 39 -4.52 -8.34 -2.45
N VAL A 40 -5.40 -7.65 -1.71
CA VAL A 40 -6.85 -7.92 -1.72
C VAL A 40 -7.61 -7.07 -2.73
N ARG A 41 -7.03 -5.94 -3.15
CA ARG A 41 -7.64 -5.03 -4.11
C ARG A 41 -6.56 -4.38 -4.97
N GLU A 42 -6.82 -4.28 -6.26
CA GLU A 42 -6.01 -3.50 -7.19
C GLU A 42 -6.90 -2.53 -7.96
N TRP A 43 -6.55 -1.25 -8.00
CA TRP A 43 -7.34 -0.21 -8.66
C TRP A 43 -6.48 0.95 -9.16
N ARG A 44 -7.07 1.83 -9.97
CA ARG A 44 -6.37 2.95 -10.60
C ARG A 44 -6.88 4.30 -10.09
N MET A 45 -5.97 5.23 -9.81
CA MET A 45 -6.27 6.60 -9.40
C MET A 45 -5.80 7.57 -10.48
N ASN A 46 -6.67 8.51 -10.87
CA ASN A 46 -6.37 9.47 -11.95
C ASN A 46 -5.52 10.67 -11.48
N THR A 47 -4.70 10.47 -10.45
CA THR A 47 -3.83 11.49 -9.86
C THR A 47 -2.39 11.00 -9.97
N PRO A 48 -1.41 11.88 -10.29
CA PRO A 48 0.00 11.53 -10.22
C PRO A 48 0.40 11.18 -8.78
N CYS A 49 1.46 10.37 -8.61
CA CYS A 49 1.98 10.07 -7.29
C CYS A 49 2.61 11.33 -6.66
N PRO A 50 2.78 11.38 -5.32
CA PRO A 50 3.38 12.53 -4.64
C PRO A 50 4.76 12.92 -5.17
N ARG A 51 5.51 11.95 -5.73
CA ARG A 51 6.81 12.17 -6.37
C ARG A 51 6.72 12.81 -7.76
N CYS A 52 5.63 12.59 -8.50
CA CYS A 52 5.45 13.17 -9.83
C CYS A 52 4.59 14.45 -9.82
N GLY A 53 3.76 14.63 -8.78
CA GLY A 53 2.85 15.78 -8.66
C GLY A 53 3.37 16.92 -7.77
N GLY A 54 4.56 16.80 -7.19
CA GLY A 54 5.18 17.80 -6.32
C GLY A 54 6.46 18.39 -6.94
N PRO A 55 6.93 19.56 -6.44
CA PRO A 55 8.05 20.31 -7.05
C PRO A 55 9.47 19.76 -6.74
N TYR A 56 9.62 18.51 -6.27
CA TYR A 56 10.93 17.93 -5.91
C TYR A 56 11.15 16.54 -6.52
#